data_AF-A0A951M0Q8-F1
#
_entry.id   AF-A0A951M0Q8-F1
#
_cell.length_a   1.000
_cell.length_b   1.000
_cell.length_c   1.000
_cell.angle_alpha   90.00
_cell.angle_beta   90.00
_cell.angle_gamma   90.00
#
_symmetry.space_group_name_H-M   'P 1'
#
loop_
_entity.id
_entity.type
_entity.pdbx_description
1 polymer ?
#
loop_
_entity_poly.entity_id
_entity_poly.type
_entity_poly.pdbx_seq_one_letter_code
_entity_poly.pdbx_strand_id
1 'polypeptide(L)'
;MCEAQRPFMTRQVLGHLTEHSGAQDTLEGIVEWWLLEQRIIQQTAEVQEVLADLTAQNLLVETRAADGRVHYRANRRKAKAIRELLREDK
;
A
#
# COMPACT_ATOMS: atom_id res chain seq x y z
N MET A 1 -0.57 -9.01 -21.60
CA MET A 1 0.44 -9.03 -20.52
C MET A 1 1.40 -7.88 -20.79
N CYS A 2 1.37 -6.82 -19.99
CA CYS A 2 2.13 -5.60 -20.30
C CYS A 2 3.64 -5.86 -20.28
N GLU A 3 4.33 -5.46 -21.35
CA GLU A 3 5.80 -5.57 -21.54
C GLU A 3 6.62 -4.95 -20.40
N ALA A 4 6.03 -4.06 -19.60
CA ALA A 4 6.69 -3.33 -18.52
C ALA A 4 6.95 -4.16 -17.24
N GLN A 5 6.31 -5.32 -17.05
CA GLN A 5 6.38 -6.06 -15.77
C GLN A 5 7.76 -6.73 -15.56
N ARG A 6 8.35 -7.30 -16.61
CA ARG A 6 9.61 -8.05 -16.51
C ARG A 6 10.81 -7.13 -16.19
N PRO A 7 11.00 -5.98 -16.86
CA PRO A 7 12.09 -5.05 -16.52
C PRO A 7 12.00 -4.52 -15.08
N PHE A 8 10.80 -4.29 -14.57
CA PHE A 8 10.58 -3.87 -13.18
C PHE A 8 11.00 -4.95 -12.17
N MET A 9 10.59 -6.20 -12.40
CA MET A 9 11.00 -7.32 -11.54
C MET A 9 12.52 -7.56 -11.58
N THR A 10 13.15 -7.41 -12.73
CA THR A 10 14.62 -7.51 -12.83
C THR A 10 15.32 -6.47 -11.96
N ARG A 11 14.88 -5.21 -11.96
CA ARG A 11 15.47 -4.17 -11.12
C ARG A 11 15.29 -4.46 -9.64
N GLN A 12 14.11 -4.92 -9.24
CA GLN A 12 13.85 -5.27 -7.84
C GLN A 12 14.74 -6.42 -7.37
N VAL A 13 14.77 -7.55 -8.10
CA VAL A 13 15.60 -8.70 -7.72
C VAL A 13 17.10 -8.34 -7.66
N LEU A 14 17.60 -7.57 -8.62
CA LEU A 14 18.99 -7.12 -8.60
C LEU A 14 19.28 -6.20 -7.42
N GLY A 15 18.39 -5.23 -7.13
CA GLY A 15 18.52 -4.33 -5.98
C GLY A 15 18.67 -5.11 -4.67
N HIS A 16 17.76 -6.06 -4.42
CA HIS A 16 17.79 -6.93 -3.24
C HIS A 16 19.13 -7.64 -3.04
N LEU A 17 19.59 -8.35 -4.07
CA LEU A 17 20.81 -9.15 -4.01
C LEU A 17 22.08 -8.27 -3.92
N THR A 18 22.03 -7.03 -4.41
CA THR A 18 23.15 -6.08 -4.27
C THR A 18 23.21 -5.42 -2.89
N GLU A 19 22.06 -5.11 -2.28
CA GLU A 19 22.00 -4.54 -0.92
C GLU A 19 22.40 -5.56 0.14
N HIS A 20 22.20 -6.86 -0.13
CA HIS A 20 22.60 -7.97 0.72
C HIS A 20 23.65 -8.84 0.03
N SER A 21 24.87 -8.30 -0.15
CA SER A 21 25.97 -8.92 -0.91
C SER A 21 26.48 -10.28 -0.38
N GLY A 22 25.86 -10.83 0.67
CA GLY A 22 26.11 -12.16 1.21
C GLY A 22 24.85 -13.04 1.33
N ALA A 23 23.68 -12.55 0.94
CA ALA A 23 22.44 -13.32 0.98
C ALA A 23 22.40 -14.29 -0.21
N GLN A 24 22.73 -15.55 0.03
CA GLN A 24 22.25 -16.66 -0.80
C GLN A 24 20.77 -16.88 -0.48
N ASP A 25 19.93 -15.94 -0.91
CA ASP A 25 18.51 -16.08 -0.67
C ASP A 25 17.88 -17.07 -1.67
N THR A 26 16.82 -17.75 -1.25
CA THR A 26 16.07 -18.66 -2.13
C THR A 26 14.99 -17.89 -2.89
N LEU A 27 14.36 -18.55 -3.87
CA LEU A 27 13.21 -17.95 -4.56
C LEU A 27 12.10 -17.57 -3.56
N GLU A 28 11.85 -18.44 -2.58
CA GLU A 28 10.87 -18.24 -1.51
C GLU A 28 11.24 -17.03 -0.67
N GLY A 29 12.51 -16.87 -0.27
CA GLY A 29 12.97 -15.69 0.47
C GLY A 29 12.78 -14.38 -0.29
N ILE A 30 13.16 -14.36 -1.57
CA ILE A 30 13.01 -13.18 -2.44
C ILE A 30 11.53 -12.81 -2.64
N VAL A 31 10.65 -13.80 -2.85
CA VAL A 31 9.23 -13.55 -3.16
C VAL A 31 8.38 -13.30 -1.91
N GLU A 32 8.48 -14.17 -0.90
CA GLU A 32 7.58 -14.17 0.24
C GLU A 32 7.93 -13.11 1.27
N TRP A 33 9.21 -12.77 1.41
CA TRP A 33 9.68 -11.84 2.43
C TRP A 33 10.04 -10.51 1.81
N TRP A 34 11.03 -10.46 0.92
CA TRP A 34 11.55 -9.18 0.47
C TRP A 34 10.63 -8.46 -0.53
N LEU A 35 10.20 -9.11 -1.62
CA LEU A 35 9.33 -8.47 -2.61
C LEU A 35 7.98 -8.05 -1.99
N LEU A 36 7.45 -8.86 -1.08
CA LEU A 36 6.22 -8.54 -0.37
C LEU A 36 6.42 -7.35 0.58
N GLU A 37 7.50 -7.34 1.36
CA GLU A 37 7.84 -6.23 2.25
C GLU A 37 8.06 -4.93 1.48
N GLN A 38 8.83 -4.95 0.39
CA GLN A 38 9.03 -3.76 -0.45
C GLN A 38 7.71 -3.24 -1.03
N ARG A 39 6.85 -4.15 -1.49
CA ARG A 39 5.52 -3.77 -1.98
C ARG A 39 4.68 -3.18 -0.85
N ILE A 40 4.71 -3.74 0.36
CA ILE A 40 3.98 -3.19 1.52
C ILE A 40 4.50 -1.79 1.85
N ILE A 41 5.82 -1.58 1.90
CA ILE A 41 6.42 -0.27 2.19
C ILE A 41 5.97 0.76 1.14
N GLN A 42 6.10 0.42 -0.14
CA GLN A 42 5.72 1.32 -1.22
C GLN A 42 4.22 1.65 -1.19
N GLN A 43 3.37 0.63 -1.05
CA GLN A 43 1.91 0.82 -0.99
C GLN A 43 1.47 1.55 0.27
N THR A 44 2.21 1.44 1.38
CA THR A 44 1.86 2.12 2.63
C THR A 44 1.89 3.64 2.46
N ALA A 45 2.89 4.18 1.75
CA ALA A 45 2.96 5.62 1.49
C ALA A 45 1.76 6.10 0.65
N GLU A 46 1.44 5.38 -0.43
CA GLU A 46 0.29 5.70 -1.29
C GLU A 46 -1.03 5.62 -0.50
N VAL A 47 -1.20 4.58 0.33
CA VAL A 47 -2.39 4.43 1.17
C VAL A 47 -2.49 5.56 2.22
N GLN A 48 -1.36 6.02 2.77
CA GLN A 48 -1.35 7.14 3.71
C GLN A 48 -1.84 8.44 3.05
N GLU A 49 -1.41 8.73 1.83
CA GLU A 49 -1.88 9.90 1.07
C GLU A 49 -3.39 9.80 0.80
N VAL A 50 -3.88 8.64 0.33
CA VAL A 50 -5.31 8.41 0.10
C VAL A 50 -6.12 8.55 1.39
N LEU A 51 -5.63 8.03 2.52
CA LEU A 51 -6.30 8.18 3.82
C LEU A 51 -6.37 9.65 4.26
N ALA A 52 -5.32 10.44 4.02
CA ALA A 52 -5.30 11.86 4.30
C ALA A 52 -6.35 12.61 3.45
N ASP A 53 -6.40 12.33 2.14
CA ASP A 53 -7.36 12.95 1.22
C ASP A 53 -8.81 12.62 1.56
N LEU A 54 -9.11 11.35 1.83
CA LEU A 54 -10.46 10.91 2.19
C LEU A 54 -10.90 11.48 3.56
N THR A 55 -9.96 11.70 4.48
CA THR A 55 -10.23 12.35 5.76
C THR A 55 -10.45 13.85 5.58
N ALA A 56 -9.67 14.53 4.73
CA ALA A 56 -9.86 15.94 4.38
C ALA A 56 -11.23 16.19 3.72
N GLN A 57 -11.70 15.23 2.90
CA GLN A 57 -13.05 15.25 2.30
C GLN A 57 -14.17 14.85 3.28
N ASN A 58 -13.82 14.52 4.53
CA ASN A 58 -14.74 14.07 5.58
C ASN A 58 -15.49 12.76 5.22
N LEU A 59 -14.96 11.98 4.28
CA LEU A 59 -15.47 10.66 3.89
C LEU A 59 -15.02 9.58 4.90
N LEU A 60 -13.84 9.77 5.49
CA LEU A 60 -13.36 8.99 6.63
C LEU A 60 -13.39 9.83 7.91
N VAL A 61 -13.49 9.14 9.04
CA VAL A 61 -13.26 9.69 10.38
C VAL A 61 -12.02 9.03 10.95
N GLU A 62 -11.05 9.87 11.30
CA GLU A 62 -9.84 9.48 12.00
C GLU A 62 -10.07 9.56 13.52
N THR A 63 -9.68 8.52 14.25
CA THR A 63 -9.68 8.50 15.72
C THR A 63 -8.33 8.00 16.22
N ARG A 64 -7.66 8.78 17.06
CA ARG A 64 -6.46 8.34 17.77
C ARG A 64 -6.84 7.52 19.00
N ALA A 65 -6.35 6.29 19.08
CA ALA A 65 -6.55 5.41 20.22
C ALA A 65 -5.53 5.68 21.34
N ALA A 66 -5.81 5.13 22.52
CA ALA A 66 -4.98 5.28 23.71
C ALA A 66 -3.58 4.65 23.57
N ASP A 67 -3.42 3.69 22.65
CA ASP A 67 -2.13 3.07 22.30
C ASP A 67 -1.30 3.92 21.31
N GLY A 68 -1.78 5.10 20.94
CA GLY A 68 -1.14 6.01 20.00
C GLY A 68 -1.41 5.70 18.54
N ARG A 69 -2.09 4.58 18.22
CA ARG A 69 -2.46 4.21 16.84
C ARG A 69 -3.63 5.04 16.36
N VAL A 70 -3.70 5.19 15.03
CA VAL A 70 -4.77 5.89 14.36
C VAL A 70 -5.71 4.88 13.73
N HIS A 71 -7.01 5.00 14.02
CA HIS A 71 -8.06 4.19 13.43
C HIS A 71 -8.89 5.02 12.46
N TYR A 72 -9.15 4.45 11.30
CA TYR A 72 -10.00 5.05 10.28
C TYR A 72 -11.32 4.30 10.20
N ARG A 73 -12.42 5.04 10.06
CA ARG A 73 -13.74 4.46 9.79
C ARG A 73 -14.47 5.30 8.75
N ALA A 74 -15.31 4.66 7.94
CA ALA A 74 -16.19 5.39 7.04
C ALA A 74 -17.12 6.35 7.81
N ASN A 75 -17.24 7.58 7.33
CA ASN A 75 -18.15 8.55 7.90
C ASN A 75 -19.60 8.17 7.54
N ARG A 76 -20.35 7.65 8.51
CA ARG A 76 -21.75 7.23 8.32
C ARG A 76 -22.65 8.36 7.82
N ARG A 77 -22.33 9.61 8.12
CA ARG A 77 -23.08 10.78 7.63
C ARG A 77 -22.88 11.03 6.13
N LYS A 78 -21.78 10.53 5.56
CA LYS A 78 -21.45 10.63 4.13
C LYS A 78 -21.72 9.33 3.36
N ALA A 79 -22.43 8.37 3.95
CA ALA A 79 -22.67 7.06 3.34
C ALA A 79 -23.36 7.10 1.96
N LYS A 80 -24.12 8.16 1.63
CA LYS A 80 -24.67 8.36 0.28
C LYS A 80 -23.57 8.73 -0.72
N ALA A 81 -22.79 9.77 -0.41
CA ALA A 81 -21.67 10.22 -1.24
C ALA A 81 -20.61 9.12 -1.44
N ILE A 82 -20.27 8.37 -0.39
CA ILE A 82 -19.35 7.22 -0.49
C ILE A 82 -19.89 6.18 -1.47
N ARG A 83 -21.20 5.87 -1.44
CA ARG A 83 -21.81 4.92 -2.37
C ARG A 83 -21.87 5.42 -3.81
N GLU A 84 -21.95 6.73 -4.01
CA GLU A 84 -21.91 7.34 -5.34
C GLU A 84 -20.51 7.25 -5.93
N LEU A 85 -19.48 7.62 -5.15
CA LEU A 85 -18.07 7.49 -5.56
C LEU A 85 -17.70 6.05 -5.96
N LEU A 86 -18.10 5.05 -5.15
CA LEU A 86 -17.87 3.63 -5.46
C LEU A 86 -18.59 3.11 -6.73
N ARG A 87 -19.54 3.87 -7.29
CA ARG A 87 -20.20 3.53 -8.55
C ARG A 87 -19.54 4.19 -9.76
N GLU A 88 -18.84 5.31 -9.56
CA GLU A 88 -18.14 6.04 -10.61
C GLU A 88 -16.80 5.39 -10.99
N ASP A 89 -16.19 4.65 -10.06
CA ASP A 89 -14.93 3.91 -10.26
C ASP A 89 -15.11 2.52 -10.94
N LYS A 90 -16.30 2.23 -11.51
CA LYS A 90 -16.61 0.97 -12.22
C LYS A 90 -16.70 1.17 -13.73
#